data_AF-A0A920TK36-F1
#
_entry.id   AF-A0A920TK36-F1
#
_cell.length_a   1.000
_cell.length_b   1.000
_cell.length_c   1.000
_cell.angle_alpha   90.00
_cell.angle_beta   90.00
_cell.angle_gamma   90.00
#
_symmetry.space_group_name_H-M   'P 1'
#
loop_
_entity.id
_entity.type
_entity.pdbx_description
1 polymer ?
#
loop_
_entity_poly.entity_id
_entity_poly.type
_entity_poly.pdbx_seq_one_letter_code
_entity_poly.pdbx_strand_id
1 'polypeptide(L)'
;MKFFDPRSLIELFPDYKDRNVPFEADVIEEHMYYLMEKGKKLPFPYVPPSMRHHGCYVTSIGKFTRWLGDRAEEEGVDIFCGFSGTEFIYDDDKVIGVKTGDRGIDKDGERKPHFEPGADIHAKVGVPRRRHTRESN
;
A
#
# COMPACT_ATOMS: atom_id res chain seq x y z
N MET A 1 -11.82 6.43 2.44
CA MET A 1 -11.15 7.37 3.35
C MET A 1 -10.53 6.62 4.51
N LYS A 2 -9.31 6.98 4.93
CA LYS A 2 -8.61 6.38 6.07
C LYS A 2 -7.88 7.47 6.85
N PHE A 3 -7.66 7.22 8.14
CA PHE A 3 -6.78 8.04 8.96
C PHE A 3 -5.32 7.76 8.60
N PHE A 4 -4.53 8.81 8.52
CA PHE A 4 -3.12 8.77 8.20
C PHE A 4 -2.33 9.48 9.29
N ASP A 5 -1.39 8.75 9.87
CA ASP A 5 -0.47 9.29 10.86
C ASP A 5 0.71 9.96 10.14
N PRO A 6 0.92 11.28 10.34
CA PRO A 6 1.96 12.00 9.62
C PRO A 6 3.38 11.68 10.07
N ARG A 7 3.60 10.96 11.19
CA ARG A 7 4.95 10.73 11.74
C ARG A 7 5.93 10.15 10.72
N SER A 8 5.55 9.06 10.05
CA SER A 8 6.40 8.45 9.03
C SER A 8 6.57 9.32 7.78
N LEU A 9 5.59 10.20 7.49
CA LEU A 9 5.70 11.14 6.38
C LEU A 9 6.65 12.30 6.72
N ILE A 10 6.65 12.77 7.96
CA ILE A 10 7.58 13.79 8.46
C ILE A 10 9.02 13.27 8.44
N GLU A 11 9.23 11.99 8.78
CA GLU A 11 10.55 11.34 8.69
C GLU A 11 11.06 11.25 7.23
N LEU A 12 10.17 10.97 6.29
CA LEU A 12 10.53 10.83 4.87
C LEU A 12 10.66 12.20 4.16
N PHE A 13 9.75 13.13 4.45
CA PHE A 13 9.65 14.46 3.88
C PHE A 13 9.38 15.49 4.99
N PRO A 14 10.42 16.09 5.59
CA PRO A 14 10.25 17.09 6.63
C PRO A 14 9.38 18.29 6.19
N ASP A 15 9.41 18.60 4.90
CA ASP A 15 8.68 19.68 4.21
C ASP A 15 7.33 19.21 3.60
N TYR A 16 6.75 18.10 4.09
CA TYR A 16 5.53 17.50 3.52
C TYR A 16 4.34 18.47 3.36
N LYS A 17 4.25 19.50 4.21
CA LYS A 17 3.16 20.51 4.14
C LYS A 17 3.20 21.33 2.85
N ASP A 18 4.38 21.55 2.30
CA ASP A 18 4.57 22.34 1.07
C ASP A 18 4.45 21.48 -0.19
N ARG A 19 4.44 20.14 -0.04
CA ARG A 19 4.42 19.18 -1.17
C ARG A 19 3.04 18.83 -1.69
N ASN A 20 2.02 19.61 -1.33
CA ASN A 20 0.62 19.44 -1.73
C ASN A 20 0.14 17.98 -1.60
N VAL A 21 0.42 17.38 -0.44
CA VAL A 21 -0.01 16.01 -0.12
C VAL A 21 -1.55 15.98 -0.17
N PRO A 22 -2.18 14.95 -0.77
CA PRO A 22 -3.64 14.89 -0.95
C PRO A 22 -4.37 14.58 0.37
N PHE A 23 -4.19 15.41 1.40
CA PHE A 23 -4.98 15.40 2.61
C PHE A 23 -6.34 16.04 2.32
N GLU A 24 -7.41 15.39 2.80
CA GLU A 24 -8.77 15.87 2.59
C GLU A 24 -9.28 16.68 3.78
N ALA A 25 -8.90 16.32 5.00
CA ALA A 25 -9.23 17.06 6.22
C ALA A 25 -8.30 16.71 7.39
N ASP A 26 -8.20 17.62 8.35
CA ASP A 26 -7.61 17.37 9.67
C ASP A 26 -8.61 16.66 10.60
N VAL A 27 -8.10 15.77 11.47
CA VAL A 27 -8.92 15.16 12.54
C VAL A 27 -9.00 16.13 13.72
N ILE A 28 -10.12 16.84 13.82
CA ILE A 28 -10.39 17.83 14.88
C ILE A 28 -11.07 17.16 16.09
N GLU A 29 -12.06 16.30 15.83
CA GLU A 29 -12.84 15.62 16.87
C GLU A 29 -13.02 14.14 16.57
N GLU A 30 -13.12 13.36 17.63
CA GLU A 30 -13.29 11.91 17.57
C GLU A 30 -14.42 11.50 18.51
N HIS A 31 -15.38 10.75 17.98
CA HIS A 31 -16.56 10.33 18.71
C HIS A 31 -16.71 8.81 18.61
N MET A 32 -16.90 8.16 19.76
CA MET A 32 -17.17 6.73 19.83
C MET A 32 -18.60 6.50 20.29
N TYR A 33 -19.36 5.70 19.53
CA TYR A 33 -20.75 5.38 19.82
C TYR A 33 -20.95 3.88 19.94
N TYR A 34 -21.70 3.46 20.96
CA TYR A 34 -22.29 2.14 21.02
C TYR A 34 -23.63 2.15 20.27
N LEU A 35 -23.75 1.32 19.24
CA LEU A 35 -24.96 1.19 18.44
C LEU A 35 -25.87 0.12 19.06
N MET A 36 -27.09 0.53 19.42
CA MET A 36 -28.12 -0.36 19.97
C MET A 36 -29.22 -0.63 18.94
N GLU A 37 -30.05 -1.62 19.23
CA GLU A 37 -31.23 -1.92 18.41
C GLU A 37 -32.15 -0.70 18.26
N LYS A 38 -32.88 -0.67 17.13
CA LYS A 38 -33.82 0.41 16.78
C LYS A 38 -33.17 1.79 16.59
N GLY A 39 -31.88 1.84 16.22
CA GLY A 39 -31.20 3.07 15.83
C GLY A 39 -30.82 3.98 17.00
N LYS A 40 -30.87 3.48 18.24
CA LYS A 40 -30.38 4.23 19.40
C LYS A 40 -28.85 4.18 19.43
N LYS A 41 -28.21 5.33 19.67
CA LYS A 41 -26.76 5.47 19.85
C LYS A 41 -26.45 5.96 21.26
N LEU A 42 -25.53 5.30 21.95
CA LEU A 42 -25.02 5.75 23.24
C LEU A 42 -23.59 6.28 23.04
N PRO A 43 -23.32 7.57 23.25
CA PRO A 43 -21.95 8.10 23.18
C PRO A 43 -21.12 7.57 24.35
N PHE A 44 -19.89 7.15 24.07
CA PHE A 44 -18.90 6.95 25.13
C PHE A 44 -18.36 8.31 25.61
N PRO A 45 -18.20 8.52 26.93
CA PRO A 45 -17.72 9.79 27.47
C PRO A 45 -16.23 10.04 27.20
N TYR A 46 -15.47 9.02 26.80
CA TYR A 46 -14.07 9.13 26.43
C TYR A 46 -13.73 8.19 25.27
N VAL A 47 -12.77 8.58 24.43
CA VAL A 47 -12.19 7.73 23.38
C VAL A 47 -10.95 7.02 23.95
N PRO A 48 -10.87 5.68 23.89
CA PRO A 48 -9.71 4.94 24.38
C PRO A 48 -8.41 5.40 23.69
N PRO A 49 -7.25 5.42 24.39
CA PRO A 49 -5.98 5.89 23.83
C PRO A 49 -5.56 5.23 22.51
N SER A 50 -5.90 3.96 22.31
CA SER A 50 -5.60 3.21 21.07
C SER A 50 -6.41 3.65 19.85
N MET A 51 -7.50 4.39 20.06
CA MET A 51 -8.39 4.91 19.03
C MET A 51 -8.33 6.44 18.92
N ARG A 52 -7.33 7.07 19.54
CA ARG A 52 -7.09 8.51 19.42
C ARG A 52 -6.22 8.75 18.18
N HIS A 53 -6.76 9.51 17.24
CA HIS A 53 -6.11 9.98 16.02
C HIS A 53 -6.01 11.52 15.99
N HIS A 54 -5.97 12.17 17.15
CA HIS A 54 -5.68 13.60 17.24
C HIS A 54 -4.36 13.94 16.52
N GLY A 55 -4.41 14.90 15.61
CA GLY A 55 -3.24 15.30 14.80
C GLY A 55 -2.97 14.40 13.59
N CYS A 56 -3.82 13.40 13.32
CA CYS A 56 -3.81 12.65 12.08
C CYS A 56 -4.60 13.40 10.98
N TYR A 57 -4.36 12.98 9.74
CA TYR A 57 -5.07 13.47 8.57
C TYR A 57 -6.04 12.43 8.04
N VAL A 58 -7.11 12.89 7.40
CA VAL A 58 -8.03 12.05 6.65
C VAL A 58 -7.63 12.11 5.18
N THR A 59 -7.34 10.96 4.56
CA THR A 59 -6.97 10.90 3.15
C THR A 59 -7.52 9.65 2.45
N SER A 60 -7.53 9.67 1.13
CA SER A 60 -7.75 8.49 0.29
C SER A 60 -6.42 7.79 0.03
N ILE A 61 -6.28 6.54 0.49
CA ILE A 61 -5.08 5.72 0.24
C ILE A 61 -4.76 5.66 -1.25
N GLY A 62 -5.77 5.55 -2.13
CA GLY A 62 -5.52 5.49 -3.58
C GLY A 62 -4.90 6.78 -4.13
N LYS A 63 -5.40 7.95 -3.70
CA LYS A 63 -4.81 9.25 -4.10
C LYS A 63 -3.42 9.42 -3.53
N PHE A 64 -3.22 9.03 -2.27
CA PHE A 64 -1.94 9.12 -1.58
C PHE A 64 -0.87 8.22 -2.22
N THR A 65 -1.20 6.97 -2.55
CA THR A 65 -0.28 6.06 -3.24
C THR A 65 0.08 6.56 -4.63
N ARG A 66 -0.86 7.16 -5.37
CA ARG A 66 -0.56 7.78 -6.66
C ARG A 66 0.42 8.94 -6.51
N TRP A 67 0.14 9.86 -5.58
CA TRP A 67 1.03 10.97 -5.26
C TRP A 67 2.43 10.51 -4.84
N LEU A 68 2.54 9.43 -4.05
CA LEU A 68 3.84 8.83 -3.71
C LEU A 68 4.56 8.26 -4.93
N GLY A 69 3.81 7.69 -5.88
CA GLY A 69 4.36 7.23 -7.16
C GLY A 69 4.98 8.38 -7.94
N ASP A 70 4.24 9.48 -8.11
CA ASP A 70 4.71 10.68 -8.82
C ASP A 70 6.01 11.23 -8.17
N ARG A 71 6.07 11.26 -6.83
CA ARG A 71 7.28 11.67 -6.08
C ARG A 71 8.46 10.71 -6.28
N ALA A 72 8.21 9.40 -6.37
CA ALA A 72 9.27 8.43 -6.60
C ALA A 72 9.83 8.53 -8.03
N GLU A 73 8.96 8.76 -9.02
CA GLU A 73 9.38 8.99 -10.41
C GLU A 73 10.24 10.26 -10.55
N GLU A 74 9.90 11.34 -9.83
CA GLU A 74 10.72 12.56 -9.77
C GLU A 74 12.14 12.32 -9.21
N GLU A 75 12.30 11.36 -8.30
CA GLU A 75 13.60 10.93 -7.74
C GLU A 75 14.32 9.90 -8.63
N GLY A 76 13.81 9.63 -9.83
CA GLY A 76 14.43 8.74 -10.82
C GLY A 76 14.10 7.26 -10.63
N VAL A 77 13.01 6.92 -9.91
CA VAL A 77 12.53 5.55 -9.77
C VAL A 77 11.60 5.20 -10.94
N ASP A 78 11.95 4.17 -11.71
CA ASP A 78 11.07 3.63 -12.75
C ASP A 78 9.99 2.71 -12.15
N ILE A 79 8.72 3.09 -12.30
CA ILE A 79 7.58 2.32 -11.77
C ILE A 79 6.91 1.49 -12.87
N PHE A 80 7.10 0.16 -12.81
CA PHE A 80 6.46 -0.78 -13.72
C PHE A 80 5.11 -1.29 -13.18
N CYS A 81 4.03 -0.56 -13.48
CA CYS A 81 2.68 -0.98 -13.12
C CYS A 81 2.20 -2.19 -13.95
N GLY A 82 1.47 -3.12 -13.33
CA GLY A 82 0.81 -4.23 -14.04
C GLY A 82 1.68 -5.47 -14.28
N PHE A 83 2.84 -5.55 -13.64
CA PHE A 83 3.65 -6.76 -13.56
C PHE A 83 3.72 -7.20 -12.09
N SER A 84 3.24 -8.40 -11.79
CA SER A 84 3.46 -8.98 -10.46
C SER A 84 4.82 -9.66 -10.46
N GLY A 85 5.67 -9.38 -9.47
CA GLY A 85 6.80 -10.26 -9.18
C GLY A 85 6.25 -11.58 -8.62
N THR A 86 6.50 -12.69 -9.33
CA THR A 86 5.91 -13.99 -9.00
C THR A 86 6.94 -14.90 -8.35
N GLU A 87 8.17 -14.89 -8.86
CA GLU A 87 9.24 -15.77 -8.40
C GLU A 87 10.53 -14.99 -8.14
N PHE A 88 11.31 -15.43 -7.16
CA PHE A 88 12.66 -14.90 -6.94
C PHE A 88 13.67 -15.67 -7.78
N ILE A 89 14.63 -14.95 -8.35
CA ILE A 89 15.76 -15.55 -9.05
C ILE A 89 16.91 -15.66 -8.04
N TYR A 90 17.40 -16.89 -7.84
CA TYR A 90 18.48 -17.19 -6.90
C TYR A 90 19.76 -17.55 -7.66
N ASP A 91 20.88 -17.09 -7.11
CA ASP A 91 22.24 -17.52 -7.43
C ASP A 91 22.83 -18.08 -6.13
N ASP A 92 22.96 -19.40 -6.05
CA ASP A 92 23.18 -20.15 -4.81
C ASP A 92 22.16 -19.75 -3.71
N ASP A 93 22.64 -19.15 -2.61
CA ASP A 93 21.81 -18.68 -1.48
C ASP A 93 21.43 -17.18 -1.59
N LYS A 94 21.74 -16.52 -2.72
CA LYS A 94 21.54 -15.08 -2.88
C LYS A 94 20.40 -14.78 -3.87
N VAL A 95 19.50 -13.90 -3.47
CA VAL A 95 18.48 -13.33 -4.38
C VAL A 95 19.16 -12.33 -5.33
N ILE A 96 19.15 -12.63 -6.62
CA ILE A 96 19.73 -11.80 -7.68
C ILE A 96 18.68 -11.09 -8.55
N GLY A 97 17.39 -11.36 -8.32
CA GLY A 97 16.34 -10.74 -9.09
C GLY A 97 14.94 -11.23 -8.76
N VAL A 98 13.98 -10.71 -9.53
CA VAL A 98 12.58 -11.13 -9.51
C VAL A 98 12.12 -11.39 -10.93
N LYS A 99 11.39 -12.49 -11.12
CA LYS A 99 10.71 -12.81 -12.36
C LYS A 99 9.28 -12.30 -12.31
N THR A 100 8.86 -11.57 -13.33
CA THR A 100 7.47 -11.12 -13.44
C THR A 100 6.55 -12.28 -13.83
N GLY A 101 5.28 -12.25 -13.46
CA GLY A 101 4.32 -13.27 -13.86
C GLY A 101 4.08 -13.32 -15.36
N ASP A 102 3.97 -14.54 -15.89
CA ASP A 102 3.62 -14.82 -17.27
C ASP A 102 2.22 -14.27 -17.60
N ARG A 103 2.06 -13.70 -18.79
CA ARG A 103 0.75 -13.24 -19.29
C ARG A 103 0.16 -14.29 -20.22
N GLY A 104 -1.15 -14.43 -20.20
CA GLY A 104 -1.85 -15.38 -21.08
C GLY A 104 -1.89 -16.82 -20.57
N ILE A 105 -1.78 -17.04 -19.25
CA ILE A 105 -2.11 -18.33 -18.63
C ILE A 105 -3.61 -18.33 -18.29
N ASP A 106 -4.31 -19.44 -18.53
CA ASP A 106 -5.70 -19.59 -18.10
C ASP A 106 -5.83 -19.94 -16.60
N LYS A 107 -7.05 -20.18 -16.13
CA LYS A 107 -7.29 -20.54 -14.72
C LYS A 107 -6.82 -21.95 -14.37
N ASP A 108 -6.64 -22.80 -15.40
CA ASP A 108 -6.29 -24.20 -15.31
C ASP A 108 -4.76 -24.42 -15.48
N GLY A 109 -4.01 -23.36 -15.77
CA GLY A 109 -2.55 -23.35 -15.91
C GLY A 109 -2.06 -23.49 -17.36
N GLU A 110 -2.96 -23.54 -18.34
CA GLU A 110 -2.60 -23.74 -19.75
C GLU A 110 -2.26 -22.43 -20.47
N ARG A 111 -1.31 -22.53 -21.41
CA ARG A 111 -0.82 -21.38 -22.19
C ARG A 111 -1.82 -21.02 -23.29
N LYS A 112 -2.30 -19.78 -23.30
CA LYS A 112 -3.15 -19.24 -24.38
C LYS A 112 -2.30 -18.84 -25.60
N PRO A 113 -2.91 -18.65 -26.79
CA PRO A 113 -2.20 -18.19 -27.98
C PRO A 113 -1.49 -16.83 -27.84
N HIS A 114 -1.87 -16.02 -26.84
CA HIS A 114 -1.21 -14.76 -26.48
C HIS A 114 -0.29 -14.90 -25.26
N PHE A 115 0.33 -16.07 -25.07
CA PHE A 115 1.27 -16.30 -23.98
C PHE A 115 2.53 -15.44 -24.17
N GLU A 116 2.84 -14.62 -23.17
CA GLU A 116 4.09 -13.87 -23.09
C GLU A 116 4.83 -14.31 -21.83
N PRO A 117 6.06 -14.85 -21.96
CA PRO A 117 6.86 -15.22 -20.81
C PRO A 117 7.20 -13.96 -19.98
N GLY A 118 7.19 -14.11 -18.67
CA GLY A 118 7.59 -13.07 -17.74
C GLY A 118 9.02 -12.59 -17.98
N ALA A 119 9.28 -11.31 -17.73
CA ALA A 119 10.60 -10.72 -17.79
C ALA A 119 11.39 -11.01 -16.50
N ASP A 120 12.68 -11.30 -16.67
CA ASP A 120 13.62 -11.45 -15.57
C ASP A 120 14.25 -10.08 -15.25
N ILE A 121 14.01 -9.58 -14.03
CA ILE A 121 14.55 -8.30 -13.56
C ILE A 121 15.66 -8.61 -12.57
N HIS A 122 16.91 -8.39 -12.99
CA HIS A 122 18.09 -8.59 -12.14
C HIS A 122 18.39 -7.34 -11.32
N ALA A 123 18.62 -7.52 -10.02
CA ALA A 123 18.95 -6.45 -9.10
C ALA A 123 19.95 -6.93 -8.05
N LYS A 124 20.85 -6.04 -7.63
CA LYS A 124 21.85 -6.37 -6.58
C LYS A 124 21.20 -6.69 -5.23
N VAL A 125 20.06 -6.07 -4.96
CA VAL A 125 19.26 -6.23 -3.74
C VAL A 125 17.79 -6.17 -4.14
N GLY A 126 17.02 -7.18 -3.75
CA GLY A 126 15.56 -7.17 -3.86
C GLY A 126 14.92 -6.91 -2.50
N VAL A 127 13.97 -5.98 -2.42
CA VAL A 127 13.17 -5.73 -1.21
C VAL A 127 11.74 -6.20 -1.44
N PRO A 128 11.42 -7.46 -1.11
CA PRO A 128 10.08 -7.98 -1.37
C PRO A 128 9.08 -7.49 -0.33
N ARG A 129 7.98 -6.91 -0.81
CA ARG A 129 6.80 -6.68 0.03
C ARG A 129 5.85 -7.86 -0.11
N ARG A 130 5.94 -8.82 0.81
CA ARG A 130 5.09 -10.03 0.80
C ARG A 130 3.61 -9.63 0.92
N ARG A 131 2.76 -10.09 0.00
CA ARG A 131 1.32 -10.22 0.29
C ARG A 131 1.18 -11.38 1.27
N HIS A 132 0.49 -11.15 2.38
CA HIS A 132 0.03 -12.23 3.24
C HIS A 132 -1.05 -13.00 2.46
N THR A 133 -0.65 -14.05 1.74
CA THR A 133 -1.57 -15.05 1.24
C THR A 133 -2.06 -15.81 2.47
N ARG A 134 -3.35 -15.70 2.80
CA ARG A 134 -3.99 -16.64 3.71
C ARG A 134 -3.91 -18.01 3.04
N GLU A 135 -3.06 -18.89 3.55
CA GLU A 135 -3.17 -20.31 3.28
C GLU A 135 -4.53 -20.77 3.84
N SER A 136 -5.48 -20.99 2.94
CA SER A 136 -6.67 -21.78 3.23
C SER A 136 -6.25 -23.24 3.21
N ASN A 137 -6.16 -23.83 4.41
CA ASN A 137 -6.15 -25.28 4.60
C ASN A 137 -7.56 -25.83 4.41
#